data_AF-A0A6J2XSX4-F1
#
_entry.id   AF-A0A6J2XSX4-F1
#
_cell.length_a   1.000
_cell.length_b   1.000
_cell.length_c   1.000
_cell.angle_alpha   90.00
_cell.angle_beta   90.00
_cell.angle_gamma   90.00
#
_symmetry.space_group_name_H-M   'P 1'
#
loop_
_entity.id
_entity.type
_entity.pdbx_description
1 polymer ?
#
loop_
_entity_poly.entity_id
_entity_poly.type
_entity_poly.pdbx_seq_one_letter_code
_entity_poly.pdbx_strand_id
1 'polypeptide(L)'
;MDDETGEFNSAFFKRTDPETGENELMTYFLNKETGEEEYYSIHFIWESLQAQNPFQISRYSLGIPTIVKQDTAKTHSDEIFRDFIAALVFLLPTVIFTPILGLIVVTSAVILHAWCHRQNAKLLRQGDNSIYYQSPFHTIFKEFCSKCIAEEECKKICKIQNKRYNKRMAMKESLKRVVA
;
A
#
# COMPACT_ATOMS: atom_id res chain seq x y z
N MET A 1 16.52 -3.57 -17.30
CA MET A 1 16.33 -4.58 -16.25
C MET A 1 15.86 -5.84 -16.95
N ASP A 2 16.71 -6.86 -17.00
CA ASP A 2 16.34 -8.18 -17.51
C ASP A 2 15.59 -8.98 -16.42
N ASP A 3 14.68 -9.83 -16.85
CA ASP A 3 13.78 -10.55 -15.94
C ASP A 3 14.43 -11.81 -15.33
N GLU A 4 15.60 -12.21 -15.83
CA GLU A 4 16.37 -13.37 -15.31
C GLU A 4 17.39 -12.98 -14.24
N THR A 5 18.05 -11.82 -14.37
CA THR A 5 19.22 -11.44 -13.56
C THR A 5 19.01 -10.17 -12.74
N GLY A 6 18.01 -9.35 -13.08
CA GLY A 6 17.78 -8.05 -12.43
C GLY A 6 18.94 -7.08 -12.62
N GLU A 7 19.83 -7.35 -13.58
CA GLU A 7 21.02 -6.55 -13.83
C GLU A 7 20.63 -5.31 -14.65
N PHE A 8 21.17 -4.18 -14.21
CA PHE A 8 21.11 -2.94 -14.96
C PHE A 8 22.35 -2.91 -15.87
N ASN A 9 22.16 -3.26 -17.14
CA ASN A 9 23.15 -3.00 -18.19
C ASN A 9 23.23 -1.48 -18.42
N SER A 10 23.91 -0.77 -17.52
CA SER A 10 24.30 0.62 -17.71
C SER A 10 25.78 0.65 -18.04
N ALA A 11 26.10 0.70 -19.33
CA ALA A 11 27.46 1.05 -19.76
C ALA A 11 27.63 2.56 -19.58
N PHE A 12 28.61 2.95 -18.77
CA PHE A 12 28.97 4.35 -18.61
C PHE A 12 29.94 4.74 -19.72
N PHE A 13 29.61 5.77 -20.49
CA PHE A 13 30.50 6.31 -21.51
C PHE A 13 30.81 7.78 -21.21
N LYS A 14 32.05 8.16 -21.52
CA LYS A 14 32.59 9.49 -21.26
C LYS A 14 32.44 10.33 -22.53
N ARG A 15 31.59 11.35 -22.49
CA ARG A 15 31.43 12.31 -23.59
C ARG A 15 32.09 13.62 -23.19
N THR A 16 32.96 14.13 -24.05
CA THR A 16 33.52 15.47 -23.89
C THR A 16 32.59 16.46 -24.60
N ASP A 17 32.09 17.45 -23.87
CA ASP A 17 31.27 18.51 -24.44
C ASP A 17 32.14 19.36 -25.39
N PRO A 18 31.78 19.48 -26.69
CA PRO A 18 32.53 20.29 -27.64
C PRO A 18 32.52 21.80 -27.33
N GLU A 19 31.55 22.33 -26.57
CA GLU A 19 31.50 23.77 -26.25
C GLU A 19 32.29 24.14 -24.99
N THR A 20 32.25 23.32 -23.93
CA THR A 20 32.92 23.61 -22.66
C THR A 20 34.21 22.81 -22.41
N GLY A 21 34.44 21.72 -23.16
CA GLY A 21 35.60 20.83 -22.96
C GLY A 21 35.51 19.97 -21.70
N GLU A 22 34.40 20.03 -20.97
CA GLU A 22 34.18 19.23 -19.78
C GLU A 22 33.82 17.80 -20.14
N ASN A 23 34.22 16.87 -19.28
CA ASN A 23 33.96 15.46 -19.46
C ASN A 23 32.72 15.07 -18.67
N GLU A 24 31.61 14.83 -19.37
CA GLU A 24 30.39 14.33 -18.76
C GLU A 24 30.35 12.81 -18.82
N LEU A 25 30.05 12.19 -17.68
CA LEU A 25 29.66 10.79 -17.65
C LEU A 25 28.17 10.68 -17.99
N MET A 26 27.90 10.00 -19.09
CA MET A 26 26.55 9.72 -19.56
C MET A 26 26.21 8.25 -19.28
N THR A 27 24.92 8.02 -19.00
CA THR A 27 24.33 6.69 -19.02
C THR A 27 23.16 6.69 -20.00
N TYR A 28 22.92 5.55 -20.65
CA TYR A 28 21.76 5.40 -21.53
C TYR A 28 20.86 4.29 -20.99
N PHE A 29 19.56 4.47 -21.21
CA PHE A 29 18.54 3.46 -20.96
C PHE A 29 17.85 3.13 -22.28
N LEU A 30 17.81 1.84 -22.62
CA LEU A 30 17.03 1.36 -23.74
C LEU A 30 15.57 1.25 -23.28
N ASN A 31 14.68 2.04 -23.89
CA ASN A 31 13.26 1.99 -23.62
C ASN A 31 12.68 0.70 -24.21
N LYS A 32 12.07 -0.16 -23.38
CA LYS A 32 11.54 -1.46 -23.83
C LYS A 32 10.30 -1.34 -24.72
N GLU A 33 9.56 -0.24 -24.64
CA GLU A 33 8.31 -0.05 -25.40
C GLU A 33 8.56 0.56 -26.79
N THR A 34 9.56 1.44 -26.90
CA THR A 34 9.89 2.14 -28.16
C THR A 34 11.17 1.64 -28.83
N GLY A 35 12.06 0.97 -28.10
CA GLY A 35 13.36 0.53 -28.60
C GLY A 35 14.38 1.67 -28.75
N GLU A 36 14.07 2.87 -28.29
CA GLU A 36 14.92 4.05 -28.41
C GLU A 36 15.91 4.15 -27.23
N GLU A 37 17.09 4.69 -27.50
CA GLU A 37 18.13 4.95 -26.49
C GLU A 37 17.93 6.34 -25.90
N GLU A 38 17.55 6.39 -24.62
CA GLU A 38 17.40 7.65 -23.88
C GLU A 38 18.67 7.91 -23.07
N TYR A 39 19.31 9.05 -23.34
CA TYR A 39 20.58 9.45 -22.71
C TYR A 39 20.34 10.40 -21.53
N TYR A 40 20.91 10.07 -20.37
CA TYR A 40 20.78 10.88 -19.15
C TYR A 40 22.16 11.24 -18.58
N SER A 41 22.33 12.52 -18.29
CA SER A 41 23.49 13.01 -17.54
C SER A 41 23.35 12.64 -16.07
N ILE A 42 24.46 12.24 -15.43
CA ILE A 42 24.48 11.94 -13.99
C ILE A 42 24.00 13.14 -13.16
N HIS A 43 24.26 14.37 -13.61
CA HIS A 43 23.81 15.59 -12.93
C HIS A 43 22.27 15.66 -12.87
N PHE A 44 21.61 15.40 -14.00
CA PHE A 44 20.14 15.39 -14.09
C PHE A 44 19.50 14.29 -13.23
N ILE A 45 20.12 13.11 -13.17
CA ILE A 45 19.67 12.01 -12.29
C ILE A 45 19.81 12.42 -10.81
N TRP A 46 20.91 13.07 -10.44
CA TRP A 46 21.14 13.54 -9.08
C TRP A 46 20.12 14.60 -8.65
N GLU A 47 19.80 15.53 -9.54
CA GLU A 47 18.82 16.60 -9.31
C GLU A 47 17.38 16.04 -9.21
N SER A 48 17.05 15.05 -10.05
CA SER A 48 15.77 14.32 -10.00
C SER A 48 15.62 13.48 -8.72
N LEU A 49 16.72 13.01 -8.14
CA LEU A 49 16.73 12.30 -6.85
C LEU A 49 16.53 13.24 -5.64
N GLN A 50 16.77 14.55 -5.79
CA GLN A 50 16.55 15.56 -4.75
C GLN A 50 15.16 16.18 -4.78
N ALA A 51 14.42 16.07 -5.89
CA ALA A 51 13.05 16.56 -5.97
C ALA A 51 12.10 15.71 -5.09
N GLN A 52 11.51 16.33 -4.07
CA GLN A 52 10.36 15.76 -3.36
C GLN A 52 9.15 15.78 -4.30
N ASN A 53 8.68 14.61 -4.74
CA ASN A 53 7.44 14.49 -5.50
C ASN A 53 6.24 14.87 -4.62
N PRO A 54 5.47 15.93 -4.93
CA PRO A 54 4.17 16.12 -4.32
C PRO A 54 3.20 15.09 -4.92
N PHE A 55 2.87 14.07 -4.15
CA PHE A 55 1.78 13.15 -4.50
C PHE A 55 0.47 13.94 -4.68
N GLN A 56 -0.11 13.91 -5.87
CA GLN A 56 -1.48 14.37 -6.11
C GLN A 56 -2.42 13.17 -6.01
N ILE A 57 -3.28 13.18 -4.98
CA ILE A 57 -4.39 12.24 -4.83
C ILE A 57 -5.54 12.72 -5.73
N SER A 58 -5.99 11.89 -6.65
CA SER A 58 -7.11 12.20 -7.55
C SER A 58 -8.42 12.33 -6.76
N ARG A 59 -9.14 13.43 -6.98
CA ARG A 59 -10.42 13.76 -6.30
C ARG A 59 -11.64 13.27 -7.09
N TYR A 60 -11.69 11.99 -7.46
CA TYR A 60 -12.82 11.44 -8.24
C TYR A 60 -13.65 10.37 -7.50
N SER A 61 -13.70 10.38 -6.17
CA SER A 61 -14.51 9.43 -5.40
C SER A 61 -15.54 10.12 -4.47
N LEU A 62 -16.50 10.84 -5.06
CA LEU A 62 -17.68 11.34 -4.35
C LEU A 62 -18.88 11.38 -5.31
N GLY A 63 -19.28 10.20 -5.79
CA GLY A 63 -20.56 9.99 -6.46
C GLY A 63 -21.65 9.77 -5.42
N ILE A 64 -22.21 10.85 -4.89
CA ILE A 64 -23.43 10.79 -4.06
C ILE A 64 -24.63 10.90 -5.03
N PRO A 65 -25.49 9.88 -5.15
CA PRO A 65 -26.72 10.04 -5.93
C PRO A 65 -27.68 10.96 -5.19
N THR A 66 -28.08 12.03 -5.87
CA THR A 66 -29.12 12.97 -5.47
C THR A 66 -30.46 12.23 -5.36
N ILE A 67 -31.00 12.20 -4.15
CA ILE A 67 -32.35 11.65 -3.88
C ILE A 67 -33.37 12.58 -4.55
N VAL A 68 -33.99 12.10 -5.62
CA VAL A 68 -35.15 12.73 -6.25
C VAL A 68 -36.34 12.59 -5.30
N LYS A 69 -36.85 13.72 -4.80
CA LYS A 69 -38.13 13.77 -4.08
C LYS A 69 -39.25 13.49 -5.08
N GLN A 70 -40.05 12.47 -4.82
CA GLN A 70 -41.28 12.21 -5.55
C GLN A 70 -42.46 12.44 -4.61
N ASP A 71 -43.25 13.47 -4.92
CA ASP A 71 -44.43 13.84 -4.14
C ASP A 71 -45.61 12.88 -4.38
N THR A 72 -46.14 12.44 -3.24
CA THR A 72 -47.47 11.92 -2.89
C THR A 72 -48.50 11.64 -3.99
N ALA A 73 -49.07 10.44 -3.94
CA ALA A 73 -50.47 10.19 -4.26
C ALA A 73 -51.15 9.48 -3.06
N LYS A 74 -52.17 10.13 -2.50
CA LYS A 74 -53.08 9.54 -1.49
C LYS A 74 -53.96 8.49 -2.18
N THR A 75 -54.17 7.34 -1.53
CA THR A 75 -55.46 6.65 -1.27
C THR A 75 -55.22 5.15 -1.00
N HIS A 76 -55.01 4.76 0.26
CA HIS A 76 -55.37 3.47 0.92
C HIS A 76 -54.76 3.47 2.34
N SER A 77 -55.26 4.33 3.23
CA SER A 77 -54.62 4.59 4.53
C SER A 77 -54.59 3.38 5.46
N ASP A 78 -55.58 2.49 5.37
CA ASP A 78 -55.81 1.48 6.40
C ASP A 78 -55.05 0.17 6.14
N GLU A 79 -54.82 -0.18 4.88
CA GLU A 79 -53.97 -1.32 4.49
C GLU A 79 -52.49 -0.95 4.60
N ILE A 80 -52.11 0.25 4.15
CA ILE A 80 -50.73 0.76 4.31
C ILE A 80 -50.36 0.86 5.80
N PHE A 81 -51.28 1.26 6.66
CA PHE A 81 -51.02 1.33 8.10
C PHE A 81 -50.83 -0.05 8.73
N ARG A 82 -51.61 -1.06 8.30
CA ARG A 82 -51.43 -2.45 8.74
C ARG A 82 -50.11 -3.05 8.25
N ASP A 83 -49.76 -2.82 6.99
CA ASP A 83 -48.50 -3.28 6.41
C ASP A 83 -47.30 -2.56 7.05
N PHE A 84 -47.45 -1.28 7.37
CA PHE A 84 -46.44 -0.50 8.09
C PHE A 84 -46.27 -1.01 9.53
N ILE A 85 -47.36 -1.30 10.25
CA ILE A 85 -47.28 -1.89 11.59
C ILE A 85 -46.66 -3.29 11.52
N ALA A 86 -47.06 -4.12 10.55
CA ALA A 86 -46.47 -5.43 10.35
C ALA A 86 -44.96 -5.33 10.07
N ALA A 87 -44.57 -4.46 9.15
CA ALA A 87 -43.16 -4.16 8.88
C ALA A 87 -42.43 -3.67 10.13
N LEU A 88 -43.04 -2.78 10.92
CA LEU A 88 -42.43 -2.21 12.12
C LEU A 88 -42.30 -3.25 13.25
N VAL A 89 -43.23 -4.19 13.37
CA VAL A 89 -43.15 -5.33 14.30
C VAL A 89 -42.06 -6.33 13.89
N PHE A 90 -41.83 -6.54 12.59
CA PHE A 90 -40.70 -7.34 12.11
C PHE A 90 -39.36 -6.58 12.16
N LEU A 91 -39.39 -5.26 12.06
CA LEU A 91 -38.20 -4.40 12.02
C LEU A 91 -37.72 -3.98 13.42
N LEU A 92 -38.60 -3.92 14.42
CA LEU A 92 -38.25 -3.59 15.81
C LEU A 92 -37.22 -4.56 16.43
N PRO A 93 -37.43 -5.89 16.35
CA PRO A 93 -36.47 -6.86 16.87
C PRO A 93 -35.13 -6.74 16.14
N THR A 94 -35.14 -6.57 14.81
CA THR A 94 -33.89 -6.44 14.07
C THR A 94 -33.16 -5.14 14.43
N VAL A 95 -33.84 -4.00 14.53
CA VAL A 95 -33.21 -2.73 14.91
C VAL A 95 -32.68 -2.72 16.34
N ILE A 96 -33.29 -3.44 17.28
CA ILE A 96 -32.83 -3.52 18.67
C ILE A 96 -31.74 -4.58 18.86
N PHE A 97 -31.87 -5.76 18.24
CA PHE A 97 -30.88 -6.84 18.39
C PHE A 97 -29.61 -6.62 17.55
N THR A 98 -29.71 -5.97 16.38
CA THR A 98 -28.55 -5.71 15.50
C THR A 98 -27.45 -4.87 16.13
N PRO A 99 -27.70 -3.76 16.86
CA PRO A 99 -26.63 -2.99 17.48
C PRO A 99 -25.94 -3.77 18.61
N ILE A 100 -26.68 -4.58 19.37
CA ILE A 100 -26.12 -5.43 20.42
C ILE A 100 -25.22 -6.50 19.80
N LEU A 101 -25.69 -7.19 18.77
CA LEU A 101 -24.90 -8.17 18.03
C LEU A 101 -23.68 -7.54 17.37
N GLY A 102 -23.84 -6.36 16.76
CA GLY A 102 -22.74 -5.60 16.18
C GLY A 102 -21.68 -5.26 17.22
N LEU A 103 -22.10 -4.82 18.42
CA LEU A 103 -21.19 -4.55 19.53
C LEU A 103 -20.46 -5.81 19.99
N ILE A 104 -21.15 -6.96 20.10
CA ILE A 104 -20.52 -8.25 20.43
C ILE A 104 -19.50 -8.67 19.36
N VAL A 105 -19.82 -8.49 18.07
CA VAL A 105 -18.92 -8.84 16.97
C VAL A 105 -17.68 -7.94 16.97
N VAL A 106 -17.85 -6.62 17.10
CA VAL A 106 -16.72 -5.68 17.14
C VAL A 106 -15.84 -5.94 18.37
N THR A 107 -16.43 -6.12 19.54
CA THR A 107 -15.66 -6.37 20.77
C THR A 107 -14.92 -7.70 20.71
N SER A 108 -15.55 -8.78 20.26
CA SER A 108 -14.89 -10.07 20.09
C SER A 108 -13.78 -10.01 19.04
N ALA A 109 -13.97 -9.26 17.95
CA ALA A 109 -12.94 -9.06 16.93
C ALA A 109 -11.71 -8.31 17.48
N VAL A 110 -11.91 -7.27 18.29
CA VAL A 110 -10.81 -6.55 18.96
C VAL A 110 -10.07 -7.46 19.95
N ILE A 111 -10.81 -8.25 20.74
CA ILE A 111 -10.21 -9.20 21.70
C ILE A 111 -9.37 -10.24 20.98
N LEU A 112 -9.91 -10.86 19.92
CA LEU A 112 -9.19 -11.84 19.12
C LEU A 112 -7.96 -11.23 18.45
N HIS A 113 -8.08 -10.01 17.92
CA HIS A 113 -6.96 -9.29 17.31
C HIS A 113 -5.82 -9.04 18.33
N ALA A 114 -6.16 -8.56 19.52
CA ALA A 114 -5.20 -8.36 20.61
C ALA A 114 -4.60 -9.69 21.10
N TRP A 115 -5.40 -10.76 21.13
CA TRP A 115 -4.94 -12.09 21.51
C TRP A 115 -3.92 -12.65 20.51
N CYS A 116 -4.17 -12.52 19.20
CA CYS A 116 -3.20 -12.91 18.16
C CYS A 116 -1.86 -12.16 18.35
N HIS A 117 -1.91 -10.86 18.62
CA HIS A 117 -0.72 -10.07 18.92
C HIS A 117 0.06 -10.57 20.13
N ARG A 118 -0.65 -11.00 21.18
CA ARG A 118 -0.03 -11.54 22.38
C ARG A 118 0.60 -12.92 22.13
N GLN A 119 -0.04 -13.77 21.33
CA GLN A 119 0.52 -15.07 20.98
C GLN A 119 1.74 -14.95 20.07
N ASN A 120 1.68 -14.11 19.05
CA ASN A 120 2.84 -13.84 18.18
C ASN A 120 4.02 -13.28 18.99
N ALA A 121 3.75 -12.37 19.94
CA ALA A 121 4.79 -11.86 20.82
C ALA A 121 5.41 -12.94 21.73
N LYS A 122 4.65 -13.96 22.14
CA LYS A 122 5.18 -15.09 22.90
C LYS A 122 6.04 -16.01 22.02
N LEU A 123 5.55 -16.35 20.83
CA LEU A 123 6.30 -17.17 19.87
C LEU A 123 7.65 -16.54 19.51
N LEU A 124 7.65 -15.23 19.23
CA LEU A 124 8.88 -14.46 18.96
C LEU A 124 9.89 -14.55 20.12
N ARG A 125 9.42 -14.58 21.38
CA ARG A 125 10.31 -14.71 22.56
C ARG A 125 10.85 -16.12 22.72
N GLN A 126 10.11 -17.12 22.28
CA GLN A 126 10.51 -18.54 22.34
C GLN A 126 11.46 -18.91 21.18
N GLY A 127 11.60 -18.04 20.17
CA GLY A 127 12.46 -18.25 19.01
C GLY A 127 11.77 -18.98 17.86
N ASP A 128 10.50 -19.37 18.04
CA ASP A 128 9.70 -20.04 17.01
C ASP A 128 9.06 -19.01 16.08
N ASN A 129 9.71 -18.78 14.93
CA ASN A 129 9.23 -17.85 13.89
C ASN A 129 8.50 -18.55 12.73
N SER A 130 8.24 -19.85 12.84
CA SER A 130 7.60 -20.65 11.78
C SER A 130 6.10 -20.39 11.65
N ILE A 131 5.46 -19.89 12.70
CA ILE A 131 4.00 -19.71 12.78
C ILE A 131 3.68 -18.26 13.12
N TYR A 132 2.77 -17.66 12.34
CA TYR A 132 2.24 -16.31 12.59
C TYR A 132 0.71 -16.37 12.65
N TYR A 133 0.13 -16.04 13.80
CA TYR A 133 -1.32 -16.00 13.97
C TYR A 133 -1.89 -14.68 13.44
N GLN A 134 -2.91 -14.76 12.60
CA GLN A 134 -3.62 -13.61 12.04
C GLN A 134 -5.11 -13.69 12.37
N SER A 135 -5.69 -12.59 12.86
CA SER A 135 -7.13 -12.50 13.11
C SER A 135 -7.90 -12.40 11.79
N PRO A 136 -9.12 -12.98 11.67
CA PRO A 136 -9.91 -12.91 10.43
C PRO A 136 -10.25 -11.46 10.02
N PHE A 137 -10.43 -10.56 11.00
CA PHE A 137 -10.67 -9.13 10.77
C PHE A 137 -9.38 -8.30 10.64
N HIS A 138 -8.21 -8.93 10.50
CA HIS A 138 -6.92 -8.22 10.48
C HIS A 138 -6.87 -7.17 9.36
N THR A 139 -7.45 -7.43 8.19
CA THR A 139 -7.46 -6.48 7.07
C THR A 139 -8.15 -5.17 7.40
N ILE A 140 -9.16 -5.20 8.26
CA ILE A 140 -9.87 -3.99 8.71
C ILE A 140 -9.09 -3.36 9.86
N PHE A 141 -8.71 -4.14 10.87
CA PHE A 141 -8.05 -3.61 12.06
C PHE A 141 -6.61 -3.14 11.84
N LYS A 142 -5.90 -3.61 10.81
CA LYS A 142 -4.51 -3.20 10.54
C LYS A 142 -4.37 -1.69 10.31
N GLU A 143 -5.43 -1.03 9.84
CA GLU A 143 -5.44 0.42 9.57
C GLU A 143 -5.68 1.24 10.84
N PHE A 144 -6.25 0.63 11.88
CA PHE A 144 -6.57 1.28 13.15
C PHE A 144 -5.61 0.89 14.29
N CYS A 145 -5.04 -0.31 14.24
CA CYS A 145 -4.14 -0.81 15.26
C CYS A 145 -2.72 -0.26 15.05
N SER A 146 -2.27 0.60 15.95
CA SER A 146 -0.91 1.20 15.92
C SER A 146 0.21 0.16 15.81
N LYS A 147 0.05 -1.00 16.45
CA LYS A 147 1.04 -2.08 16.38
C LYS A 147 1.12 -2.69 14.98
N CYS A 148 -0.02 -2.91 14.32
CA CYS A 148 -0.03 -3.40 12.93
C CYS A 148 0.56 -2.38 11.96
N ILE A 149 0.25 -1.10 12.14
CA ILE A 149 0.80 0.00 11.34
C ILE A 149 2.32 0.02 11.47
N ALA A 150 2.84 0.02 12.70
CA ALA A 150 4.27 0.02 12.96
C ALA A 150 4.98 -1.21 12.37
N GLU A 151 4.36 -2.40 12.46
CA GLU A 151 4.89 -3.63 11.84
C GLU A 151 4.96 -3.50 10.31
N GLU A 152 3.95 -2.91 9.67
CA GLU A 152 3.93 -2.71 8.22
C GLU A 152 4.97 -1.68 7.75
N GLU A 153 5.10 -0.56 8.47
CA GLU A 153 6.12 0.45 8.21
C GLU A 153 7.54 -0.11 8.38
N CYS A 154 7.77 -0.90 9.44
CA CYS A 154 9.03 -1.58 9.66
C CYS A 154 9.37 -2.53 8.50
N LYS A 155 8.38 -3.29 7.99
CA LYS A 155 8.56 -4.14 6.81
C LYS A 155 8.93 -3.33 5.55
N LYS A 156 8.28 -2.17 5.34
CA LYS A 156 8.60 -1.27 4.22
C LYS A 156 10.03 -0.74 4.32
N ILE A 157 10.43 -0.27 5.49
CA ILE A 157 11.79 0.22 5.76
C ILE A 157 12.81 -0.89 5.55
N CYS A 158 12.57 -2.08 6.10
CA CYS A 158 13.44 -3.24 5.94
C CYS A 158 13.61 -3.60 4.46
N LYS A 159 12.53 -3.60 3.67
CA LYS A 159 12.61 -3.85 2.22
C LYS A 159 13.49 -2.83 1.50
N ILE A 160 13.37 -1.55 1.84
CA ILE A 160 14.21 -0.47 1.26
C ILE A 160 15.67 -0.65 1.67
N GLN A 161 15.93 -0.91 2.95
CA GLN A 161 17.27 -1.12 3.47
C GLN A 161 17.92 -2.34 2.82
N ASN A 162 17.19 -3.44 2.67
CA ASN A 162 17.69 -4.66 2.03
C ASN A 162 18.01 -4.42 0.54
N LYS A 163 17.15 -3.68 -0.17
CA LYS A 163 17.44 -3.27 -1.56
C LYS A 163 18.70 -2.41 -1.66
N ARG A 164 18.89 -1.45 -0.74
CA ARG A 164 20.11 -0.62 -0.70
C ARG A 164 21.35 -1.44 -0.35
N TYR A 165 21.24 -2.37 0.58
CA TYR A 165 22.33 -3.26 0.97
C TYR A 165 22.78 -4.14 -0.20
N ASN A 166 21.83 -4.79 -0.90
CA ASN A 166 22.14 -5.63 -2.05
C ASN A 166 22.85 -4.84 -3.17
N LYS A 167 22.40 -3.60 -3.45
CA LYS A 167 23.09 -2.71 -4.40
C LYS A 167 24.52 -2.40 -3.99
N ARG A 168 24.76 -2.12 -2.71
CA ARG A 168 26.11 -1.86 -2.18
C ARG A 168 27.01 -3.09 -2.27
N MET A 169 26.46 -4.28 -2.04
CA MET A 169 27.21 -5.53 -2.15
C MET A 169 27.57 -5.83 -3.60
N ALA A 170 26.63 -5.68 -4.54
CA ALA A 170 26.90 -5.83 -5.98
C ALA A 170 27.99 -4.85 -6.46
N MET A 171 27.94 -3.59 -6.03
CA MET A 171 28.97 -2.60 -6.37
C MET A 171 30.34 -2.93 -5.77
N LYS A 172 30.39 -3.50 -4.55
CA LYS A 172 31.66 -3.97 -3.97
C LYS A 172 32.24 -5.14 -4.76
N GLU A 173 31.39 -6.05 -5.22
CA GLU A 173 31.83 -7.18 -6.05
C GLU A 173 32.37 -6.72 -7.40
N SER A 174 31.73 -5.75 -8.06
CA SER A 174 32.24 -5.19 -9.31
C SER A 174 33.57 -4.46 -9.13
N LEU A 175 33.73 -3.67 -8.06
CA LEU A 175 35.01 -3.02 -7.71
C LEU A 175 36.12 -4.04 -7.47
N LYS A 176 35.85 -5.15 -6.75
CA LYS A 176 36.84 -6.22 -6.55
C LYS A 176 37.29 -6.85 -7.86
N ARG A 177 36.41 -6.96 -8.87
CA ARG A 177 36.75 -7.51 -10.19
C ARG A 177 37.56 -6.54 -11.06
N VAL A 178 37.47 -5.23 -10.81
CA VAL A 178 38.22 -4.21 -11.58
C VAL A 178 39.62 -3.97 -11.00
N VAL A 179 39.78 -4.14 -9.69
CA VAL A 179 41.06 -3.93 -8.99
C VAL A 179 41.98 -5.17 -9.04
N ALA A 180 41.42 -6.35 -9.28
CA ALA A 180 42.16 -7.59 -9.53
C ALA A 180 42.53 -7.72 -11.01
#